data_AF-A0A947KNK4-F1
#
_entry.id   AF-A0A947KNK4-F1
#
_cell.length_a   1.000
_cell.length_b   1.000
_cell.length_c   1.000
_cell.angle_alpha   90.00
_cell.angle_beta   90.00
_cell.angle_gamma   90.00
#
_symmetry.space_group_name_H-M   'P 1'
#
loop_
_entity.id
_entity.type
_entity.pdbx_description
1 polymer ?
#
loop_
_entity_poly.entity_id
_entity_poly.type
_entity_poly.pdbx_seq_one_letter_code
_entity_poly.pdbx_strand_id
1 'polypeptide(L)'
;MDILTASVVVAGFSMAIATIGTGIAQGMAVNGAMQGISRQPEAAGTIGTNLIIGLAFIESLAIYALVVVLLLLFANPFTTGAKAQVEMQNKVSVLKLKVEELQLQGQLDTMQKSMPTAAATK
;
A
#
# COMPACT_ATOMS: atom_id res chain seq x y z
N MET A 1 -6.60 17.14 -2.50
CA MET A 1 -6.19 16.09 -3.45
C MET A 1 -6.64 14.76 -2.86
N ASP A 2 -7.49 14.04 -3.58
CA ASP A 2 -7.95 12.71 -3.17
C ASP A 2 -6.81 11.69 -3.25
N ILE A 3 -6.97 10.58 -2.52
CA ILE A 3 -5.93 9.55 -2.40
C ILE A 3 -5.57 8.91 -3.73
N LEU A 4 -6.54 8.81 -4.66
CA LEU A 4 -6.32 8.24 -5.99
C LEU A 4 -5.46 9.19 -6.83
N THR A 5 -5.84 10.46 -6.93
CA THR A 5 -5.03 11.47 -7.64
C THR A 5 -3.63 11.61 -7.05
N ALA A 6 -3.50 11.63 -5.71
CA ALA A 6 -2.20 11.68 -5.06
C ALA A 6 -1.34 10.46 -5.41
N SER A 7 -1.93 9.26 -5.42
CA SER A 7 -1.21 8.02 -5.75
C SER A 7 -0.74 8.00 -7.20
N VAL A 8 -1.55 8.47 -8.14
CA VAL A 8 -1.17 8.55 -9.57
C VAL A 8 -0.04 9.54 -9.80
N VAL A 9 -0.11 10.72 -9.17
CA VAL A 9 0.94 11.74 -9.30
C VAL A 9 2.26 11.21 -8.73
N VAL A 10 2.25 10.68 -7.50
CA VAL A 10 3.45 10.12 -6.86
C VAL A 10 4.01 8.97 -7.69
N ALA A 11 3.16 8.07 -8.18
CA ALA A 11 3.59 6.94 -9.02
C ALA A 11 4.34 7.39 -10.29
N GLY A 12 3.80 8.39 -11.00
CA GLY A 12 4.45 8.93 -12.21
C GLY A 12 5.81 9.57 -11.91
N PHE A 13 5.89 10.38 -10.85
CA PHE A 13 7.15 11.01 -10.45
C PHE A 13 8.20 10.01 -9.98
N SER A 14 7.80 9.03 -9.17
CA SER A 14 8.71 7.97 -8.70
C SER A 14 9.30 7.17 -9.87
N MET A 15 8.50 6.80 -10.87
CA MET A 15 9.05 6.15 -12.07
C MET A 15 9.95 7.05 -12.90
N ALA A 16 9.58 8.32 -13.10
CA ALA A 16 10.40 9.23 -13.88
C ALA A 16 11.82 9.35 -13.29
N ILE A 17 11.91 9.52 -11.96
CA ILE A 17 13.20 9.63 -11.26
C ILE A 17 13.98 8.32 -11.34
N ALA A 18 13.33 7.17 -11.11
CA ALA A 18 13.98 5.87 -11.16
C ALA A 18 14.56 5.58 -12.56
N THR A 19 13.78 5.78 -13.61
CA THR A 19 14.19 5.51 -15.00
C THR A 19 15.33 6.43 -15.46
N ILE A 20 15.34 7.70 -15.03
CA ILE A 20 16.45 8.61 -15.34
C ILE A 20 17.74 8.12 -14.67
N GLY A 21 17.68 7.77 -13.38
CA GLY A 21 18.85 7.28 -12.65
C GLY A 21 19.42 6.00 -13.23
N THR A 22 18.56 5.02 -13.55
CA THR A 22 18.99 3.73 -14.10
C THR A 22 19.51 3.89 -15.52
N GLY A 23 18.85 4.69 -16.36
CA GLY A 23 19.30 4.96 -17.73
C GLY A 23 20.71 5.59 -17.79
N ILE A 24 21.00 6.54 -16.90
CA ILE A 24 22.34 7.15 -16.81
C ILE A 24 23.38 6.12 -16.37
N ALA A 25 23.08 5.35 -15.31
CA ALA A 25 24.00 4.35 -14.78
C ALA A 25 24.31 3.24 -15.81
N GLN A 26 23.30 2.74 -16.52
CA GLN A 26 23.46 1.76 -17.59
C GLN A 26 24.29 2.32 -18.74
N GLY A 27 24.01 3.56 -19.18
CA GLY A 27 24.77 4.22 -20.23
C GLY A 27 26.26 4.35 -19.89
N MET A 28 26.57 4.72 -18.64
CA MET A 28 27.96 4.79 -18.16
C MET A 28 28.62 3.40 -18.10
N ALA A 29 27.91 2.38 -17.61
CA ALA A 29 28.43 1.02 -17.54
C ALA A 29 28.75 0.46 -18.93
N VAL A 30 27.84 0.64 -19.89
CA VAL A 30 28.04 0.21 -21.28
C VAL A 30 29.20 0.96 -21.92
N ASN A 31 29.30 2.28 -21.73
CA ASN A 31 30.41 3.07 -22.26
C ASN A 31 31.77 2.60 -21.72
N GLY A 32 31.86 2.36 -20.40
CA GLY A 32 33.05 1.80 -19.77
C GLY A 32 33.44 0.42 -20.30
N ALA A 33 32.44 -0.46 -20.51
CA ALA A 33 32.67 -1.77 -21.11
C ALA A 33 33.18 -1.66 -22.55
N MET A 34 32.61 -0.78 -23.39
CA MET A 34 33.05 -0.59 -24.78
C MET A 34 34.50 -0.06 -24.84
N GLN A 35 34.86 0.88 -23.96
CA GLN A 35 36.24 1.35 -23.85
C GLN A 35 37.21 0.23 -23.41
N GLY A 36 36.79 -0.62 -22.47
CA GLY A 36 37.57 -1.79 -22.04
C GLY A 36 37.79 -2.78 -23.19
N ILE A 37 36.73 -3.13 -23.92
CA ILE A 37 36.79 -4.05 -25.06
C ILE A 37 37.66 -3.47 -26.18
N SER A 38 37.55 -2.18 -26.47
CA SER A 38 38.38 -1.53 -27.49
C SER A 38 39.88 -1.58 -27.17
N ARG A 39 40.26 -1.59 -25.88
CA ARG A 39 41.66 -1.66 -25.44
C ARG A 39 42.17 -3.10 -25.31
N GLN A 40 41.29 -4.03 -24.98
CA GLN A 40 41.60 -5.45 -24.77
C GLN A 40 40.51 -6.33 -25.41
N PRO A 41 40.55 -6.51 -26.74
CA PRO A 41 39.52 -7.26 -27.45
C PRO A 41 39.50 -8.75 -27.06
N GLU A 42 40.63 -9.32 -26.61
CA GLU A 42 40.71 -10.71 -26.15
C GLU A 42 39.88 -10.94 -24.88
N ALA A 43 39.68 -9.90 -24.07
CA ALA A 43 38.90 -9.96 -22.84
C ALA A 43 37.40 -9.68 -23.04
N ALA A 44 36.93 -9.53 -24.29
CA ALA A 44 35.56 -9.09 -24.59
C ALA A 44 34.48 -9.96 -23.96
N GLY A 45 34.66 -11.29 -23.96
CA GLY A 45 33.71 -12.23 -23.34
C GLY A 45 33.57 -12.03 -21.84
N THR A 46 34.68 -11.85 -21.12
CA THR A 46 34.68 -11.61 -19.67
C THR A 46 34.10 -10.24 -19.33
N ILE A 47 34.47 -9.19 -20.07
CA ILE A 47 33.92 -7.85 -19.87
C ILE A 47 32.40 -7.85 -20.11
N GLY A 48 31.93 -8.49 -21.19
CA GLY A 48 30.51 -8.60 -21.49
C GLY A 48 29.72 -9.35 -20.41
N THR A 49 30.28 -10.45 -19.88
CA THR A 49 29.63 -11.21 -18.80
C THR A 49 29.50 -10.36 -17.53
N ASN A 50 30.57 -9.66 -17.12
CA ASN A 50 30.54 -8.78 -15.96
C ASN A 50 29.61 -7.58 -16.16
N LEU A 51 29.54 -7.04 -17.39
CA LEU A 51 28.62 -5.97 -17.74
C LEU A 51 27.16 -6.42 -17.54
N ILE A 52 26.76 -7.60 -18.05
CA ILE A 52 25.38 -8.10 -17.90
C ILE A 52 25.02 -8.28 -16.42
N ILE A 53 25.94 -8.81 -15.61
CA ILE A 53 25.74 -8.95 -14.15
C ILE A 53 25.55 -7.57 -13.51
N GLY A 54 26.40 -6.60 -13.85
CA GLY A 54 26.28 -5.22 -13.36
C GLY A 54 24.97 -4.54 -13.78
N LEU A 55 24.57 -4.70 -15.04
CA LEU A 55 23.31 -4.17 -15.57
C LEU A 55 22.10 -4.81 -14.89
N ALA A 56 22.15 -6.11 -14.57
CA ALA A 56 21.08 -6.77 -13.83
C ALA A 56 20.90 -6.19 -12.41
N PHE A 57 22.00 -5.84 -11.72
CA PHE A 57 21.91 -5.15 -10.43
C PHE A 57 21.34 -3.75 -10.57
N ILE A 58 21.75 -2.98 -11.59
CA ILE A 58 21.18 -1.65 -11.85
C ILE A 58 19.68 -1.77 -12.14
N GLU A 59 19.27 -2.76 -12.93
CA GLU A 59 17.86 -2.98 -13.24
C GLU A 59 17.03 -3.40 -12.03
N SER A 60 17.61 -4.14 -11.08
CA SER A 60 16.86 -4.52 -9.86
C SER A 60 16.30 -3.31 -9.10
N LEU A 61 17.02 -2.18 -9.12
CA LEU A 61 16.55 -0.92 -8.53
C LEU A 61 15.37 -0.32 -9.31
N ALA A 62 15.40 -0.40 -10.64
CA ALA A 62 14.29 0.02 -11.49
C ALA A 62 13.04 -0.83 -11.22
N ILE A 63 13.23 -2.15 -11.09
CA ILE A 63 12.13 -3.08 -10.80
C ILE A 63 11.55 -2.84 -9.40
N TYR A 64 12.34 -2.48 -8.39
CA TYR A 64 11.80 -2.11 -7.08
C TYR A 64 10.90 -0.87 -7.15
N ALA A 65 11.30 0.17 -7.89
CA ALA A 65 10.46 1.33 -8.11
C ALA A 65 9.18 0.97 -8.89
N LEU A 66 9.31 0.15 -9.93
CA LEU A 66 8.18 -0.34 -10.73
C LEU A 66 7.18 -1.11 -9.87
N VAL A 67 7.64 -2.01 -9.00
CA VAL A 67 6.77 -2.80 -8.11
C VAL A 67 5.98 -1.89 -7.17
N VAL A 68 6.63 -0.89 -6.56
CA VAL A 68 5.94 0.06 -5.68
C VAL A 68 4.88 0.85 -6.45
N VAL A 69 5.20 1.29 -7.67
CA VAL A 69 4.28 2.04 -8.53
C VAL A 69 3.08 1.17 -8.94
N LEU A 70 3.31 -0.07 -9.36
CA LEU A 70 2.24 -1.00 -9.69
C LEU A 70 1.36 -1.31 -8.47
N LEU A 71 1.95 -1.45 -7.27
CA LEU A 71 1.19 -1.59 -6.03
C LEU A 71 0.30 -0.37 -5.77
N LEU A 72 0.81 0.85 -5.93
CA LEU A 72 0.02 2.07 -5.69
C LEU A 72 -1.13 2.25 -6.70
N LEU A 73 -0.96 1.78 -7.94
CA LEU A 73 -1.96 1.91 -9.00
C LEU A 73 -3.00 0.80 -8.97
N PHE A 74 -2.60 -0.45 -8.75
CA PHE A 74 -3.48 -1.62 -8.90
C PHE A 74 -3.87 -2.27 -7.57
N ALA A 75 -3.09 -2.08 -6.51
CA ALA A 75 -3.29 -2.74 -5.21
C ALA A 75 -3.13 -1.74 -4.06
N ASN A 76 -3.71 -0.55 -4.23
CA ASN A 76 -3.48 0.56 -3.30
C ASN A 76 -3.98 0.21 -1.88
N PRO A 77 -3.10 0.14 -0.88
CA PRO A 77 -3.49 -0.23 0.48
C PRO A 77 -4.38 0.84 1.13
N PHE A 78 -4.26 2.10 0.70
CA PHE A 78 -4.98 3.23 1.29
C PHE A 78 -6.43 3.33 0.80
N THR A 79 -6.76 2.74 -0.35
CA THR A 79 -8.14 2.73 -0.88
C THR A 79 -8.93 1.52 -0.37
N THR A 80 -8.26 0.39 -0.17
CA THR A 80 -8.88 -0.86 0.28
C THR A 80 -9.00 -0.91 1.80
N GLY A 81 -7.96 -0.48 2.53
CA GLY A 81 -7.97 -0.40 3.99
C GLY A 81 -9.06 0.55 4.52
N ALA A 82 -9.31 1.67 3.83
CA ALA A 82 -10.34 2.62 4.21
C ALA A 82 -11.75 2.00 4.21
N LYS A 83 -12.08 1.15 3.22
CA LYS A 83 -13.41 0.50 3.17
C LYS A 83 -13.59 -0.51 4.31
N ALA A 84 -12.58 -1.34 4.57
CA ALA A 84 -12.63 -2.31 5.66
C ALA A 84 -12.66 -1.65 7.05
N GLN A 85 -11.91 -0.57 7.24
CA GLN A 85 -11.92 0.19 8.49
C GLN A 85 -13.25 0.89 8.74
N VAL A 86 -13.88 1.48 7.71
CA VAL A 86 -15.20 2.13 7.83
C VAL A 86 -16.30 1.10 8.13
N GLU A 87 -16.29 -0.07 7.50
CA GLU A 87 -17.29 -1.12 7.79
C GLU A 87 -17.17 -1.64 9.24
N MET A 88 -15.94 -1.83 9.73
CA MET A 88 -15.70 -2.23 11.11
C MET A 88 -16.15 -1.14 12.10
N GLN A 89 -15.86 0.13 11.82
CA GLN A 89 -16.32 1.27 12.63
C GLN A 89 -17.84 1.40 12.67
N ASN A 90 -18.53 1.15 11.54
CA ASN A 90 -19.98 1.14 11.49
C ASN A 90 -20.57 0.00 12.34
N LYS A 91 -20.03 -1.21 12.24
CA LYS A 91 -20.47 -2.36 13.08
C LYS A 91 -20.23 -2.09 14.57
N VAL A 92 -19.09 -1.51 14.94
CA VAL A 92 -18.79 -1.15 16.33
C VAL A 92 -19.76 -0.08 16.87
N SER A 93 -20.10 0.92 16.06
CA SER A 93 -21.07 1.95 16.45
C SER A 93 -22.48 1.36 16.69
N VAL A 94 -22.94 0.46 15.80
CA VAL A 94 -24.23 -0.22 15.97
C VAL A 94 -24.25 -1.11 17.21
N LEU A 95 -23.14 -1.82 17.49
CA LEU A 95 -23.02 -2.64 18.69
C LEU A 95 -23.09 -1.81 19.96
N LYS A 96 -22.46 -0.63 19.99
CA LYS A 96 -22.54 0.29 21.15
C LYS A 96 -23.99 0.71 21.42
N LEU A 97 -24.73 1.08 20.38
CA LEU A 97 -26.15 1.42 20.52
C LEU A 97 -26.99 0.23 21.00
N LYS A 98 -26.72 -0.98 20.48
CA LYS A 98 -27.46 -2.18 20.89
C LYS A 98 -27.19 -2.59 22.34
N VAL A 99 -25.97 -2.38 22.83
CA VAL A 99 -25.61 -2.59 24.24
C VAL A 99 -26.36 -1.60 25.13
N GLU A 100 -26.46 -0.33 24.71
CA GLU A 100 -27.19 0.70 25.47
C GLU A 100 -28.71 0.42 25.53
N GLU A 101 -29.33 -0.04 24.44
CA GLU A 101 -30.73 -0.47 24.45
C GLU A 101 -30.98 -1.64 25.41
N LEU A 102 -30.09 -2.63 25.45
CA LEU A 102 -30.22 -3.79 26.34
C LEU A 102 -30.10 -3.37 27.82
N GLN A 103 -29.27 -2.37 28.13
CA GLN A 103 -29.15 -1.82 29.48
C GLN A 103 -30.44 -1.10 29.90
N LEU A 104 -31.05 -0.33 29.01
CA LEU A 104 -32.33 0.33 29.26
C LEU A 104 -33.47 -0.67 29.44
N GLN A 105 -33.50 -1.76 28.68
CA GLN A 105 -34.48 -2.85 28.87
C GLN A 105 -34.33 -3.53 30.24
N GLY A 106 -33.10 -3.83 30.67
CA GLY A 106 -32.86 -4.39 32.01
C GLY A 106 -33.28 -3.45 33.15
N GLN A 107 -33.13 -2.13 32.96
CA GLN A 107 -33.65 -1.13 33.90
C GLN A 107 -35.19 -1.07 33.88
N LEU A 108 -35.81 -1.23 32.72
CA LEU A 108 -37.27 -1.25 32.59
C LEU A 108 -37.89 -2.47 33.31
N ASP A 109 -37.28 -3.65 33.17
CA ASP A 109 -37.74 -4.88 33.80
C ASP A 109 -37.65 -4.83 35.33
N THR A 110 -36.60 -4.19 35.85
CA THR A 110 -36.42 -3.96 37.29
C THR A 110 -37.37 -2.90 37.84
N MET A 111 -37.68 -1.87 37.06
CA MET A 111 -38.73 -0.87 37.38
C MET A 111 -40.13 -1.50 37.38
N GLN A 112 -40.48 -2.34 36.41
CA GLN A 112 -41.77 -3.02 36.37
C GLN A 112 -41.95 -4.03 37.52
N LYS A 113 -40.88 -4.69 37.96
CA LYS A 113 -40.92 -5.63 39.09
C LYS A 113 -40.99 -4.94 40.46
N SER A 114 -40.56 -3.67 40.53
CA SER A 114 -40.62 -2.84 41.74
C SER A 114 -41.83 -1.90 41.78
N MET A 115 -42.56 -1.77 40.67
CA MET A 115 -43.90 -1.20 40.72
C MET A 115 -44.78 -2.09 41.61
N PRO A 116 -45.36 -1.56 42.70
CA PRO A 116 -46.41 -2.29 43.39
C PRO A 116 -47.48 -2.56 42.34
N THR A 117 -47.78 -3.83 42.13
CA THR A 117 -48.96 -4.24 41.39
C THR A 117 -50.09 -3.40 41.97
N ALA A 118 -50.63 -2.48 41.16
CA ALA A 118 -51.92 -1.87 41.42
C ALA A 118 -52.94 -3.01 41.31
N ALA A 119 -52.95 -3.86 42.33
CA ALA A 119 -54.00 -4.77 42.63
C ALA A 119 -55.22 -3.88 42.89
N ALA A 120 -56.21 -4.05 42.04
CA ALA A 120 -57.61 -3.98 42.43
C ALA A 120 -58.00 -2.73 43.25
N THR A 121 -58.23 -1.62 42.58
CA THR A 121 -59.33 -0.75 43.03
C THR A 121 -60.58 -1.25 42.32
N LYS A 122 -61.46 -1.87 43.11
CA LYS A 122 -62.88 -2.07 42.78
C LYS A 122 -63.53 -0.78 42.31
#